data_AF-A0A969DQY7-F1
#
_entry.id   AF-A0A969DQY7-F1
#
_cell.length_a   1.000
_cell.length_b   1.000
_cell.length_c   1.000
_cell.angle_alpha   90.00
_cell.angle_beta   90.00
_cell.angle_gamma   90.00
#
_symmetry.space_group_name_H-M   'P 1'
#
loop_
_entity.id
_entity.type
_entity.pdbx_description
1 polymer ?
#
loop_
_entity_poly.entity_id
_entity_poly.type
_entity_poly.pdbx_seq_one_letter_code
_entity_poly.pdbx_strand_id
1 'polypeptide(L)'
;MVSTMDIATEVDEDHIQYRIGALPMMKPTQKEEASGHAALRYHSANWQQKIAVRKRGQMFFGEGGAEIKAKINYGLLLHEILASIHSEGEAGQLITKYHIEGRLSSEDRQTLTEQLHWVFSNQQVREWFNTTWQVKTEAPIVTRSGKHHRPDRVLIDGQHAIVIDFKTGSEKPADKVQVLQYKDLLVQMGYLHTEAYILYLATNTVTKLA
;
A
#
# COMPACT_ATOMS: atom_id res chain seq x y z
N MET A 1 -45.35 -24.05 33.04
CA MET A 1 -45.06 -25.50 33.01
C MET A 1 -44.33 -25.79 31.72
N VAL A 2 -43.01 -25.92 31.77
CA VAL A 2 -42.21 -26.31 30.59
C VAL A 2 -42.32 -27.83 30.51
N SER A 3 -43.01 -28.32 29.47
CA SER A 3 -43.06 -29.75 29.17
C SER A 3 -41.66 -30.16 28.71
N THR A 4 -40.90 -30.81 29.59
CA THR A 4 -39.69 -31.52 29.23
C THR A 4 -40.11 -32.73 28.39
N MET A 5 -39.85 -32.67 27.08
CA MET A 5 -39.93 -33.84 26.21
C MET A 5 -38.71 -34.73 26.48
N ASP A 6 -38.97 -35.99 26.86
CA ASP A 6 -37.95 -37.02 26.99
C ASP A 6 -37.38 -37.35 25.61
N ILE A 7 -36.09 -37.10 25.42
CA ILE A 7 -35.36 -37.33 24.16
C ILE A 7 -35.18 -38.85 23.89
N ALA A 8 -35.46 -39.70 24.89
CA ALA A 8 -35.22 -41.14 24.84
C ALA A 8 -36.24 -41.95 24.02
N THR A 9 -37.34 -41.35 23.54
CA THR A 9 -38.38 -42.09 22.79
C THR A 9 -38.27 -41.99 21.27
N GLU A 10 -37.28 -41.27 20.72
CA GLU A 10 -37.10 -41.11 19.26
C GLU A 10 -35.65 -41.42 18.80
N VAL A 11 -35.03 -42.44 19.41
CA VAL A 11 -33.71 -42.93 18.97
C VAL A 11 -33.88 -44.28 18.28
N ASP A 12 -33.62 -44.33 16.98
CA ASP A 12 -33.42 -45.56 16.22
C ASP A 12 -32.01 -46.09 16.54
N GLU A 13 -31.88 -47.28 17.14
CA GLU A 13 -30.61 -47.80 17.67
C GLU A 13 -29.53 -48.03 16.59
N ASP A 14 -29.89 -48.04 15.30
CA ASP A 14 -28.94 -48.19 14.19
C ASP A 14 -28.61 -46.88 13.45
N HIS A 15 -29.26 -45.76 13.77
CA HIS A 15 -29.01 -44.48 13.07
C HIS A 15 -28.99 -43.28 14.03
N ILE A 16 -27.80 -42.69 14.22
CA ILE A 16 -27.60 -41.43 14.95
C ILE A 16 -28.08 -40.26 14.08
N GLN A 17 -29.40 -40.15 13.85
CA GLN A 17 -30.00 -38.95 13.26
C GLN A 17 -31.22 -38.53 14.05
N TYR A 18 -31.12 -37.35 14.65
CA TYR A 18 -32.21 -36.70 15.36
C TYR A 18 -32.70 -35.51 14.54
N ARG A 19 -34.01 -35.38 14.32
CA ARG A 19 -34.61 -34.27 13.56
C ARG A 19 -35.78 -33.66 14.31
N ILE A 20 -35.53 -32.56 15.02
CA ILE A 20 -36.57 -31.72 15.63
C ILE A 20 -36.93 -30.56 14.70
N GLY A 21 -38.23 -30.33 14.55
CA GLY A 21 -38.81 -29.17 13.89
C GLY A 21 -39.14 -29.37 12.42
N ALA A 22 -40.35 -28.96 12.02
CA ALA A 22 -40.75 -28.83 10.62
C ALA A 22 -40.69 -27.36 10.21
N LEU A 23 -40.01 -27.04 9.11
CA LEU A 23 -40.09 -25.72 8.50
C LEU A 23 -41.54 -25.50 8.04
N PRO A 24 -42.24 -24.45 8.51
CA PRO A 24 -43.59 -24.18 8.03
C PRO A 24 -43.52 -23.92 6.52
N MET A 25 -44.31 -24.66 5.75
CA MET A 25 -44.38 -24.44 4.31
C MET A 25 -44.90 -23.02 4.07
N MET A 26 -44.07 -22.16 3.49
CA MET A 26 -44.53 -20.87 3.00
C MET A 26 -45.65 -21.14 2.00
N LYS A 27 -46.86 -20.64 2.30
CA LYS A 27 -47.92 -20.60 1.30
C LYS A 27 -47.37 -19.83 0.10
N PRO A 28 -47.59 -20.28 -1.15
CA PRO A 28 -47.14 -19.54 -2.30
C PRO A 28 -47.80 -18.16 -2.26
N THR A 29 -47.03 -17.16 -1.87
CA THR A 29 -47.46 -15.77 -1.96
C THR A 29 -47.77 -15.52 -3.42
N GLN A 30 -48.99 -15.05 -3.70
CA GLN A 30 -49.35 -14.61 -5.04
C GLN A 30 -48.24 -13.66 -5.51
N LYS A 31 -47.68 -13.90 -6.70
CA LYS A 31 -46.76 -12.96 -7.33
C LYS A 31 -47.51 -11.63 -7.45
N GLU A 32 -47.29 -10.73 -6.51
CA GLU A 32 -47.39 -9.31 -6.82
C GLU A 32 -46.40 -9.09 -7.94
N GLU A 33 -46.89 -8.60 -9.08
CA GLU A 33 -46.04 -8.11 -10.14
C GLU A 33 -45.12 -7.07 -9.52
N ALA A 34 -43.87 -7.48 -9.26
CA ALA A 34 -42.83 -6.58 -8.83
C ALA A 34 -42.71 -5.53 -9.94
N SER A 35 -43.30 -4.35 -9.69
CA SER A 35 -42.97 -3.13 -10.41
C SER A 35 -41.45 -3.11 -10.50
N GLY A 36 -40.94 -3.28 -11.73
CA GLY A 36 -39.57 -3.68 -11.98
C GLY A 36 -38.65 -2.82 -11.13
N HIS A 37 -37.94 -3.44 -10.18
CA HIS A 37 -36.90 -2.76 -9.43
C HIS A 37 -36.01 -2.10 -10.48
N ALA A 38 -36.00 -0.76 -10.49
CA ALA A 38 -35.23 0.02 -11.45
C ALA A 38 -33.83 -0.59 -11.49
N ALA A 39 -33.45 -1.17 -12.63
CA ALA A 39 -32.21 -1.92 -12.75
C ALA A 39 -31.09 -1.02 -12.25
N LEU A 40 -30.54 -1.34 -11.08
CA LEU A 40 -29.43 -0.61 -10.50
C LEU A 40 -28.30 -0.72 -11.52
N ARG A 41 -28.09 0.35 -12.29
CA ARG A 41 -27.00 0.44 -13.25
C ARG A 41 -25.72 0.60 -12.44
N TYR A 42 -25.12 -0.52 -12.07
CA TYR A 42 -23.78 -0.52 -11.52
C TYR A 42 -22.81 -0.16 -12.63
N HIS A 43 -22.01 0.88 -12.41
CA HIS A 43 -20.83 1.13 -13.23
C HIS A 43 -19.79 0.04 -12.94
N SER A 44 -19.97 -1.13 -13.55
CA SER A 44 -18.96 -2.18 -13.56
C SER A 44 -18.03 -1.97 -14.75
N ALA A 45 -16.73 -2.06 -14.51
CA ALA A 45 -15.75 -2.13 -15.58
C ALA A 45 -15.20 -3.55 -15.62
N ASN A 46 -14.89 -4.07 -16.81
CA ASN A 46 -14.30 -5.40 -16.92
C ASN A 46 -12.93 -5.43 -16.22
N TRP A 47 -12.85 -6.17 -15.11
CA TRP A 47 -11.64 -6.26 -14.30
C TRP A 47 -10.47 -6.88 -15.07
N GLN A 48 -10.75 -7.75 -16.05
CA GLN A 48 -9.73 -8.39 -16.89
C GLN A 48 -8.94 -7.36 -17.71
N GLN A 49 -9.55 -6.21 -18.01
CA GLN A 49 -8.90 -5.10 -18.72
C GLN A 49 -8.14 -4.16 -17.77
N LYS A 50 -8.30 -4.32 -16.45
CA LYS A 50 -7.69 -3.46 -15.42
C LYS A 50 -6.61 -4.15 -14.59
N ILE A 51 -6.64 -5.48 -14.51
CA ILE A 51 -5.65 -6.26 -13.78
C ILE A 51 -4.53 -6.68 -14.73
N ALA A 52 -3.35 -6.07 -14.56
CA ALA A 52 -2.13 -6.50 -15.22
C ALA A 52 -1.27 -7.29 -14.23
N VAL A 53 -0.98 -8.55 -14.55
CA VAL A 53 -0.01 -9.34 -13.79
C VAL A 53 1.39 -8.84 -14.13
N ARG A 54 2.07 -8.19 -13.18
CA ARG A 54 3.47 -7.81 -13.34
C ARG A 54 4.34 -9.07 -13.37
N LYS A 55 4.83 -9.44 -14.56
CA LYS A 55 5.79 -10.53 -14.78
C LYS A 55 7.20 -10.15 -14.28
N ARG A 56 7.39 -9.94 -12.97
CA ARG A 56 8.73 -9.79 -12.38
C ARG A 56 9.38 -11.14 -12.04
N GLY A 57 8.60 -12.22 -11.97
CA GLY A 57 9.02 -13.52 -11.45
C GLY A 57 10.04 -14.34 -12.25
N GLN A 58 10.40 -14.01 -13.49
CA GLN A 58 11.36 -14.86 -14.23
C GLN A 58 12.77 -14.81 -13.63
N MET A 59 13.20 -13.68 -13.07
CA MET A 59 14.47 -13.58 -12.31
C MET A 59 14.39 -14.18 -10.89
N PHE A 60 13.19 -14.59 -10.45
CA PHE A 60 12.90 -15.05 -9.08
C PHE A 60 13.11 -16.56 -8.91
N PHE A 61 13.19 -17.32 -10.02
CA PHE A 61 13.26 -18.78 -10.04
C PHE A 61 14.52 -19.34 -10.73
N GLY A 62 15.45 -18.48 -11.17
CA GLY A 62 16.76 -18.89 -11.70
C GLY A 62 17.85 -19.00 -10.63
N GLU A 63 19.03 -19.49 -11.00
CA GLU A 63 20.23 -19.45 -10.15
C GLU A 63 20.58 -18.00 -9.76
N GLY A 64 20.90 -17.75 -8.48
CA GLY A 64 21.07 -16.40 -7.93
C GLY A 64 19.77 -15.64 -7.67
N GLY A 65 18.61 -16.22 -8.00
CA GLY A 65 17.29 -15.60 -7.80
C GLY A 65 16.95 -15.31 -6.33
N ALA A 66 17.54 -16.04 -5.38
CA ALA A 66 17.38 -15.79 -3.95
C ALA A 66 18.03 -14.46 -3.52
N GLU A 67 19.27 -14.19 -3.96
CA GLU A 67 19.96 -12.93 -3.67
C GLU A 67 19.30 -11.74 -4.38
N ILE A 68 18.87 -11.93 -5.63
CA ILE A 68 18.14 -10.89 -6.38
C ILE A 68 16.80 -10.59 -5.70
N LYS A 69 16.07 -11.63 -5.24
CA LYS A 69 14.85 -11.47 -4.42
C LYS A 69 15.14 -10.68 -3.16
N ALA A 70 16.19 -11.04 -2.43
CA ALA A 70 16.55 -10.37 -1.19
C ALA A 70 16.83 -8.89 -1.44
N LYS A 71 17.71 -8.54 -2.38
CA LYS A 71 18.01 -7.14 -2.76
C LYS A 71 16.76 -6.34 -3.18
N ILE A 72 15.89 -6.93 -4.00
CA ILE A 72 14.64 -6.27 -4.40
C ILE A 72 13.73 -6.06 -3.18
N ASN A 73 13.60 -7.06 -2.31
CA ASN A 73 12.77 -6.99 -1.11
C ASN A 73 13.29 -5.94 -0.13
N TYR A 74 14.60 -5.87 0.11
CA TYR A 74 15.22 -4.86 0.97
C TYR A 74 15.00 -3.45 0.44
N GLY A 75 15.26 -3.23 -0.85
CA GLY A 75 15.02 -1.92 -1.45
C GLY A 75 13.56 -1.49 -1.28
N LEU A 76 12.62 -2.41 -1.50
CA LEU A 76 11.19 -2.14 -1.30
C LEU A 76 10.85 -1.82 0.16
N LEU A 77 11.42 -2.54 1.13
CA LEU A 77 11.18 -2.26 2.56
C LEU A 77 11.78 -0.91 2.98
N LEU A 78 12.99 -0.58 2.51
CA LEU A 78 13.61 0.71 2.78
C LEU A 78 12.80 1.87 2.18
N HIS A 79 12.33 1.70 0.94
CA HIS A 79 11.41 2.62 0.28
C HIS A 79 10.12 2.80 1.09
N GLU A 80 9.47 1.69 1.47
CA GLU A 80 8.22 1.69 2.23
C GLU A 80 8.39 2.42 3.57
N ILE A 81 9.49 2.18 4.29
CA ILE A 81 9.77 2.87 5.55
C ILE A 81 9.87 4.38 5.32
N LEU A 82 10.74 4.82 4.39
CA LEU A 82 10.98 6.24 4.14
C LEU A 82 9.74 6.97 3.59
N ALA A 83 8.95 6.28 2.77
CA ALA A 83 7.68 6.77 2.25
C ALA A 83 6.60 6.87 3.34
N SER A 84 6.68 6.08 4.41
CA SER A 84 5.63 6.01 5.44
C SER A 84 5.86 6.92 6.65
N ILE A 85 7.10 6.98 7.15
CA ILE A 85 7.42 7.69 8.41
C ILE A 85 7.29 9.20 8.27
N HIS A 86 7.02 9.93 9.35
CA HIS A 86 7.05 11.40 9.32
C HIS A 86 8.39 11.95 9.83
N SER A 87 9.03 11.24 10.76
CA SER A 87 10.29 11.60 11.39
C SER A 87 11.29 10.43 11.42
N GLU A 88 12.58 10.74 11.60
CA GLU A 88 13.64 9.74 11.74
C GLU A 88 13.38 8.76 12.91
N GLY A 89 12.81 9.26 14.02
CA GLY A 89 12.53 8.46 15.22
C GLY A 89 11.48 7.37 15.02
N GLU A 90 10.59 7.50 14.03
CA GLU A 90 9.57 6.49 13.71
C GLU A 90 10.15 5.29 12.96
N ALA A 91 11.30 5.43 12.31
CA ALA A 91 11.86 4.39 11.45
C ALA A 91 12.18 3.10 12.23
N GLY A 92 12.76 3.24 13.44
CA GLY A 92 13.07 2.09 14.30
C GLY A 92 11.82 1.35 14.81
N GLN A 93 10.71 2.07 15.03
CA GLN A 93 9.43 1.47 15.43
C GLN A 93 8.86 0.63 14.28
N LEU A 94 8.96 1.14 13.04
CA LEU A 94 8.47 0.44 11.85
C LEU A 94 9.29 -0.82 11.54
N ILE A 95 10.61 -0.77 11.70
CA ILE A 95 11.49 -1.95 11.59
C ILE A 95 11.07 -3.02 12.60
N THR A 96 10.87 -2.62 13.86
CA THR A 96 10.47 -3.55 14.93
C THR A 96 9.12 -4.18 14.61
N LYS A 97 8.15 -3.38 14.14
CA LYS A 97 6.85 -3.86 13.69
C LYS A 97 6.98 -4.90 12.58
N TYR A 98 7.74 -4.62 11.52
CA TYR A 98 7.94 -5.55 10.41
C TYR A 98 8.63 -6.85 10.81
N HIS A 99 9.53 -6.80 11.78
CA HIS A 99 10.12 -8.01 12.36
C HIS A 99 9.09 -8.86 13.10
N ILE A 100 8.25 -8.24 13.94
CA ILE A 100 7.17 -8.92 14.66
C ILE A 100 6.14 -9.53 13.69
N GLU A 101 5.83 -8.84 12.59
CA GLU A 101 4.94 -9.32 11.53
C GLU A 101 5.56 -10.44 10.67
N GLY A 102 6.81 -10.83 10.92
CA GLY A 102 7.52 -11.85 10.14
C GLY A 102 7.93 -11.39 8.73
N ARG A 103 7.86 -10.09 8.44
CA ARG A 103 8.26 -9.49 7.16
C ARG A 103 9.78 -9.29 7.05
N LEU A 104 10.49 -9.31 8.18
CA LEU A 104 11.94 -9.13 8.30
C LEU A 104 12.55 -10.23 9.17
N SER A 105 13.60 -10.89 8.68
CA SER A 105 14.44 -11.77 9.51
C SER A 105 15.25 -10.96 10.53
N SER A 106 15.91 -11.64 11.47
CA SER A 106 16.78 -10.99 12.45
C SER A 106 18.01 -10.37 11.80
N GLU A 107 18.60 -11.07 10.83
CA GLU A 107 19.75 -10.61 10.05
C GLU A 107 19.37 -9.38 9.21
N ASP A 108 18.22 -9.45 8.54
CA ASP A 108 17.67 -8.38 7.69
C ASP A 108 17.40 -7.11 8.50
N ARG A 109 16.93 -7.27 9.73
CA ARG A 109 16.65 -6.16 10.65
C ARG A 109 17.89 -5.33 10.90
N GLN A 110 19.03 -5.98 11.13
CA GLN A 110 20.29 -5.29 11.42
C GLN A 110 20.75 -4.52 10.17
N THR A 111 20.81 -5.17 9.02
CA THR A 111 21.21 -4.55 7.76
C THR A 111 20.33 -3.35 7.40
N LEU A 112 19.01 -3.47 7.56
CA LEU A 112 18.09 -2.38 7.26
C LEU A 112 18.25 -1.18 8.21
N THR A 113 18.56 -1.46 9.48
CA THR A 113 18.86 -0.41 10.47
C THR A 113 20.14 0.35 10.09
N GLU A 114 21.21 -0.36 9.70
CA GLU A 114 22.46 0.24 9.23
C GLU A 114 22.24 1.07 7.96
N GLN A 115 21.43 0.59 7.01
CA GLN A 115 21.10 1.34 5.81
C GLN A 115 20.31 2.61 6.08
N LEU A 116 19.32 2.58 6.99
CA LEU A 116 18.63 3.80 7.39
C LEU A 116 19.59 4.81 8.02
N HIS A 117 20.47 4.37 8.91
CA HIS A 117 21.50 5.26 9.47
C HIS A 117 22.38 5.87 8.39
N TRP A 118 22.76 5.09 7.37
CA TRP A 118 23.51 5.62 6.24
C TRP A 118 22.70 6.63 5.43
N VAL A 119 21.42 6.35 5.13
CA VAL A 119 20.52 7.29 4.43
C VAL A 119 20.39 8.60 5.21
N PHE A 120 20.14 8.52 6.52
CA PHE A 120 20.06 9.68 7.41
C PHE A 120 21.42 10.34 7.69
N SER A 121 22.55 9.76 7.30
CA SER A 121 23.83 10.47 7.38
C SER A 121 23.92 11.64 6.38
N ASN A 122 23.06 11.65 5.35
CA ASN A 122 22.95 12.74 4.41
C ASN A 122 22.14 13.91 5.03
N GLN A 123 22.77 15.07 5.17
CA GLN A 123 22.15 16.25 5.79
C GLN A 123 20.86 16.66 5.08
N GLN A 124 20.84 16.68 3.74
CA GLN A 124 19.66 17.05 2.97
C GLN A 124 18.48 16.12 3.24
N VAL A 125 18.77 14.82 3.43
CA VAL A 125 17.75 13.83 3.79
C VAL A 125 17.23 14.11 5.19
N ARG A 126 18.08 14.36 6.19
CA ARG A 126 17.62 14.69 7.55
C ARG A 126 16.68 15.89 7.60
N GLU A 127 16.96 16.92 6.79
CA GLU A 127 16.11 18.10 6.68
C GLU A 127 14.69 17.77 6.16
N TRP A 128 14.53 16.71 5.37
CA TRP A 128 13.21 16.26 4.88
C TRP A 128 12.38 15.48 5.91
N PHE A 129 12.99 15.05 7.01
CA PHE A 129 12.35 14.29 8.09
C PHE A 129 12.38 15.05 9.42
N ASN A 130 12.65 16.36 9.37
CA ASN A 130 12.47 17.23 10.52
C ASN A 130 10.96 17.53 10.74
N THR A 131 10.63 18.13 11.87
CA THR A 131 9.24 18.44 12.25
C THR A 131 8.75 19.80 11.76
N THR A 132 9.53 20.53 10.95
CA THR A 132 9.14 21.88 10.51
C THR A 132 8.16 21.85 9.34
N TRP A 133 8.19 20.79 8.53
CA TRP A 133 7.34 20.66 7.36
C TRP A 133 5.96 20.11 7.70
N GLN A 134 4.95 20.60 6.99
CA GLN A 134 3.74 19.81 6.81
C GLN A 134 4.02 18.70 5.80
N VAL A 135 4.13 17.46 6.28
CA VAL A 135 4.46 16.29 5.44
C VAL A 135 3.18 15.65 4.88
N LYS A 136 3.20 15.32 3.59
CA LYS A 136 2.23 14.45 2.92
C LYS A 136 2.95 13.24 2.35
N THR A 137 2.74 12.09 2.96
CA THR A 137 3.27 10.79 2.52
C THR A 137 2.25 10.07 1.64
N GLU A 138 2.72 9.45 0.55
CA GLU A 138 1.92 8.66 -0.39
C GLU A 138 0.57 9.29 -0.85
N ALA A 139 0.48 10.62 -0.81
CA ALA A 139 -0.76 11.34 -1.07
C ALA A 139 -0.98 11.46 -2.60
N PRO A 140 -2.09 10.95 -3.15
CA PRO A 140 -2.35 11.06 -4.58
C PRO A 140 -2.76 12.49 -4.96
N ILE A 141 -2.08 13.04 -5.96
CA ILE A 141 -2.47 14.24 -6.68
C ILE A 141 -3.43 13.84 -7.80
N VAL A 142 -4.63 14.43 -7.81
CA VAL A 142 -5.67 14.16 -8.80
C VAL A 142 -5.71 15.28 -9.82
N THR A 143 -5.46 14.95 -11.08
CA THR A 143 -5.51 15.92 -12.18
C THR A 143 -6.95 16.14 -12.67
N ARG A 144 -7.18 17.25 -13.39
CA ARG A 144 -8.48 17.52 -14.05
C ARG A 144 -8.92 16.42 -15.02
N SER A 145 -7.97 15.66 -15.57
CA SER A 145 -8.25 14.53 -16.46
C SER A 145 -8.68 13.26 -15.72
N GLY A 146 -8.73 13.27 -14.38
CA GLY A 146 -9.00 12.10 -13.54
C GLY A 146 -7.80 11.16 -13.36
N LYS A 147 -6.61 11.51 -13.89
CA LYS A 147 -5.38 10.76 -13.62
C LYS A 147 -4.87 11.02 -12.21
N HIS A 148 -4.35 9.97 -11.58
CA HIS A 148 -3.73 10.00 -10.26
C HIS A 148 -2.21 9.90 -10.35
N HIS A 149 -1.53 10.77 -9.63
CA HIS A 149 -0.08 10.81 -9.51
C HIS A 149 0.28 10.73 -8.03
N ARG A 150 1.06 9.74 -7.60
CA ARG A 150 1.41 9.53 -6.19
C ARG A 150 2.92 9.70 -6.02
N PRO A 151 3.40 10.89 -5.62
CA PRO A 151 4.76 11.01 -5.10
C PRO A 151 4.91 10.26 -3.77
N ASP A 152 6.13 9.84 -3.45
CA ASP A 152 6.41 9.20 -2.16
C ASP A 152 6.25 10.18 -1.00
N ARG A 153 6.75 11.41 -1.16
CA ARG A 153 6.70 12.46 -0.14
C ARG A 153 6.56 13.85 -0.76
N VAL A 154 5.71 14.67 -0.14
CA VAL A 154 5.64 16.11 -0.39
C VAL A 154 5.79 16.85 0.94
N LEU A 155 6.73 17.78 1.01
CA LEU A 155 6.94 18.68 2.13
C LEU A 155 6.32 20.03 1.78
N ILE A 156 5.58 20.64 2.71
CA ILE A 156 4.88 21.90 2.49
C ILE A 156 5.18 22.85 3.65
N ASP A 157 5.54 24.08 3.31
CA ASP A 157 5.59 25.22 4.24
C ASP A 157 5.02 26.46 3.54
N GLY A 158 3.79 26.84 3.89
CA GLY A 158 3.08 27.94 3.24
C GLY A 158 2.96 27.74 1.72
N GLN A 159 3.67 28.58 0.95
CA GLN A 159 3.69 28.56 -0.52
C GLN A 159 4.90 27.81 -1.11
N HIS A 160 5.75 27.24 -0.25
CA HIS A 160 6.88 26.41 -0.65
C HIS A 160 6.50 24.94 -0.54
N ALA A 161 6.73 24.18 -1.61
CA ALA A 161 6.51 22.75 -1.65
C ALA A 161 7.71 22.02 -2.26
N ILE A 162 8.10 20.90 -1.65
CA ILE A 162 9.19 20.05 -2.12
C ILE A 162 8.62 18.66 -2.38
N VAL A 163 8.73 18.17 -3.62
CA VAL A 163 8.40 16.78 -3.95
C VAL A 163 9.65 15.92 -3.96
N ILE A 164 9.56 14.75 -3.32
CA ILE A 164 10.66 13.80 -3.18
C ILE A 164 10.16 12.42 -3.60
N ASP A 165 10.98 11.72 -4.39
CA ASP A 165 10.74 10.34 -4.80
C ASP A 165 11.96 9.48 -4.51
N PHE A 166 11.74 8.30 -3.92
CA PHE A 166 12.77 7.38 -3.48
C PHE A 166 12.96 6.27 -4.53
N LYS A 167 14.19 6.08 -5.01
CA LYS A 167 14.50 5.05 -6.02
C LYS A 167 15.43 3.98 -5.45
N THR A 168 14.99 2.73 -5.56
CA THR A 168 15.71 1.55 -5.05
C THR A 168 16.68 0.96 -6.07
N GLY A 169 16.50 1.28 -7.35
CA GLY A 169 17.36 0.81 -8.44
C GLY A 169 18.32 1.88 -8.95
N SER A 170 19.05 1.54 -10.00
CA SER A 170 19.90 2.48 -10.74
C SER A 170 19.11 3.61 -11.37
N GLU A 171 19.74 4.77 -11.51
CA GLU A 171 19.19 5.97 -12.13
C GLU A 171 18.69 5.72 -13.55
N LYS A 172 17.47 6.22 -13.84
CA LYS A 172 16.87 6.18 -15.18
C LYS A 172 16.39 7.57 -15.60
N PRO A 173 16.50 7.92 -16.89
CA PRO A 173 15.93 9.18 -17.40
C PRO A 173 14.43 9.34 -17.11
N ALA A 174 13.68 8.22 -17.11
CA ALA A 174 12.25 8.22 -16.80
C ALA A 174 11.94 8.66 -15.36
N ASP A 175 12.87 8.48 -14.42
CA ASP A 175 12.69 8.89 -13.03
C ASP A 175 12.60 10.42 -12.95
N LYS A 176 13.46 11.13 -13.69
CA LYS A 176 13.46 12.60 -13.76
C LYS A 176 12.16 13.13 -14.35
N VAL A 177 11.70 12.54 -15.45
CA VAL A 177 10.44 12.94 -16.11
C VAL A 177 9.26 12.78 -15.15
N GLN A 178 9.20 11.68 -14.40
CA GLN A 178 8.13 11.43 -13.43
C GLN A 178 8.09 12.49 -12.33
N VAL A 179 9.24 12.81 -11.72
CA VAL A 179 9.29 13.74 -10.59
C VAL A 179 9.09 15.19 -11.03
N LEU A 180 9.59 15.56 -12.21
CA LEU A 180 9.27 16.86 -12.82
C LEU A 180 7.77 17.00 -13.09
N GLN A 181 7.09 15.93 -13.51
CA GLN A 181 5.64 15.96 -13.67
C GLN A 181 4.92 16.23 -12.34
N TYR A 182 5.42 15.69 -11.22
CA TYR A 182 4.84 16.00 -9.90
C TYR A 182 5.05 17.47 -9.52
N LYS A 183 6.24 18.02 -9.78
CA LYS A 183 6.53 19.45 -9.57
C LYS A 183 5.57 20.34 -10.35
N ASP A 184 5.35 20.05 -11.62
CA ASP A 184 4.41 20.80 -12.46
C ASP A 184 2.98 20.76 -11.91
N LEU A 185 2.57 19.61 -11.37
CA LEU A 185 1.26 19.48 -10.73
C LEU A 185 1.15 20.32 -9.45
N LEU A 186 2.21 20.39 -8.63
CA LEU A 186 2.23 21.26 -7.45
C LEU A 186 2.14 22.74 -7.85
N VAL A 187 2.83 23.16 -8.92
CA VAL A 187 2.68 24.53 -9.46
C VAL A 187 1.24 24.80 -9.89
N GLN A 188 0.61 23.85 -10.59
CA GLN A 188 -0.81 23.97 -10.99
C GLN A 188 -1.78 24.03 -9.81
N MET A 189 -1.41 23.47 -8.65
CA MET A 189 -2.17 23.56 -7.41
C MET A 189 -2.01 24.91 -6.69
N GLY A 190 -1.08 25.76 -7.13
CA GLY A 190 -0.89 27.13 -6.62
C GLY A 190 0.35 27.33 -5.75
N TYR A 191 1.21 26.33 -5.57
CA TYR A 191 2.47 26.50 -4.85
C TYR A 191 3.46 27.31 -5.70
N LEU A 192 3.93 28.44 -5.15
CA LEU A 192 4.75 29.41 -5.87
C LEU A 192 6.22 29.01 -5.95
N HIS A 193 6.72 28.35 -4.90
CA HIS A 193 8.09 27.85 -4.84
C HIS A 193 8.02 26.32 -4.82
N THR A 194 8.40 25.67 -5.91
CA THR A 194 8.39 24.21 -6.01
C THR A 194 9.76 23.65 -6.31
N GLU A 195 10.18 22.67 -5.51
CA GLU A 195 11.43 21.95 -5.70
C GLU A 195 11.16 20.46 -5.89
N ALA A 196 12.05 19.80 -6.63
CA ALA A 196 11.94 18.39 -6.96
C ALA A 196 13.27 17.68 -6.68
N TYR A 197 13.19 16.57 -5.95
CA TYR A 197 14.35 15.76 -5.60
C TYR A 197 14.09 14.28 -5.86
N ILE A 198 15.17 13.58 -6.23
CA ILE A 198 15.23 12.13 -6.27
C ILE A 198 16.31 11.68 -5.29
N LEU A 199 16.00 10.71 -4.43
CA LEU A 199 17.00 10.03 -3.61
C LEU A 199 17.17 8.59 -4.12
N TYR A 200 18.36 8.31 -4.64
CA TYR A 200 18.76 6.95 -5.00
C TYR A 200 19.29 6.23 -3.78
N LEU A 201 18.50 5.29 -3.26
CA LEU A 201 18.77 4.59 -2.00
C LEU A 201 20.01 3.69 -2.06
N ALA A 202 20.32 3.12 -3.23
CA ALA A 202 21.48 2.25 -3.40
C ALA A 202 22.82 3.00 -3.30
N THR A 203 22.85 4.30 -3.64
CA THR A 203 24.06 5.14 -3.67
C THR A 203 24.00 6.30 -2.67
N ASN A 204 22.89 6.42 -1.92
CA ASN A 204 22.58 7.54 -1.04
C ASN A 204 22.83 8.91 -1.71
N THR A 205 22.49 9.00 -2.99
CA THR A 205 22.73 10.20 -3.80
C THR A 205 21.43 10.98 -3.94
N VAL A 206 21.47 12.24 -3.55
CA VAL A 206 20.37 13.18 -3.74
C VAL A 206 20.59 13.95 -5.04
N THR A 207 19.61 13.91 -5.94
CA THR A 207 19.61 14.67 -7.19
C THR A 207 18.51 15.71 -7.14
N LYS A 208 18.89 16.99 -7.16
CA LYS A 208 17.95 18.10 -7.34
C LYS A 208 17.60 18.26 -8.81
N LEU A 209 16.31 18.37 -9.13
CA LEU A 209 15.83 18.61 -10.50
C LEU A 209 15.50 20.09 -10.68
N ALA A 210 15.91 20.63 -11.82
CA ALA A 210 15.72 22.04 -12.19
C ALA A 210 14.26 22.38 -12.49
#